data_AF-A0A0Q8NSA2-F1
#
_entry.id   AF-A0A0Q8NSA2-F1
#
_cell.length_a   1.000
_cell.length_b   1.000
_cell.length_c   1.000
_cell.angle_alpha   90.00
_cell.angle_beta   90.00
_cell.angle_gamma   90.00
#
_symmetry.space_group_name_H-M   'P 1'
#
loop_
_entity.id
_entity.type
_entity.pdbx_description
1 polymer ?
#
loop_
_entity_poly.entity_id
_entity_poly.type
_entity_poly.pdbx_seq_one_letter_code
_entity_poly.pdbx_strand_id
1 'polypeptide(L)' 'MKVQVKMDDVDIRLGNNGILLKISDNDGKHVGDLRIGRATAEWMKGRTHEGNGKKISISKLIEALENL' A
#
# COMPACT_ATOMS: atom_id res chain seq x y z
N MET A 1 -11.38 9.38 -7.00
CA MET A 1 -10.67 8.15 -6.60
C MET A 1 -11.68 7.21 -5.94
N LYS A 2 -11.67 5.91 -6.27
CA LYS A 2 -12.45 4.92 -5.51
C LYS A 2 -11.48 4.05 -4.69
N VAL A 3 -11.54 4.18 -3.36
CA VAL A 3 -10.72 3.43 -2.38
C VAL A 3 -11.67 2.81 -1.36
N GLN A 4 -11.58 1.51 -1.10
CA GLN A 4 -12.31 0.85 -0.01
C GLN A 4 -11.45 -0.24 0.64
N VAL A 5 -11.33 -0.15 1.96
CA VAL A 5 -11.05 -1.28 2.86
C VAL A 5 -12.06 -1.17 4.00
N LYS A 6 -12.85 -2.21 4.21
CA LYS A 6 -13.77 -2.32 5.36
C LYS A 6 -13.56 -3.67 6.04
N MET A 7 -13.04 -3.63 7.25
CA MET A 7 -12.99 -4.76 8.17
C MET A 7 -13.30 -4.21 9.56
N ASP A 8 -14.57 -4.30 9.93
CA ASP A 8 -15.05 -3.96 11.27
C ASP A 8 -14.48 -5.05 12.22
N ASP A 9 -13.53 -4.69 13.10
CA ASP A 9 -12.93 -5.54 14.16
C ASP A 9 -11.99 -6.71 13.74
N VAL A 10 -11.23 -6.60 12.64
CA VAL A 10 -10.20 -7.62 12.30
C VAL A 10 -8.79 -7.13 12.61
N ASP A 11 -8.18 -7.64 13.68
CA ASP A 11 -6.75 -7.50 13.96
C ASP A 11 -5.95 -8.43 13.03
N ILE A 12 -5.66 -7.98 11.81
CA ILE A 12 -4.79 -8.71 10.88
C ILE A 12 -3.36 -8.52 11.34
N ARG A 13 -2.84 -9.49 12.11
CA ARG A 13 -1.40 -9.62 12.33
C ARG A 13 -0.72 -9.87 10.98
N LEU A 14 -0.07 -8.85 10.45
CA LEU A 14 0.74 -8.95 9.25
C LEU A 14 1.86 -9.97 9.49
N GLY A 15 1.68 -11.19 8.98
CA GLY A 15 2.76 -12.17 8.83
C GLY A 15 3.81 -11.67 7.81
N ASN A 16 4.74 -12.53 7.41
CA ASN A 16 5.86 -12.13 6.54
C ASN A 16 5.45 -11.50 5.19
N ASN A 17 4.21 -11.69 4.74
CA ASN A 17 3.78 -11.30 3.40
C ASN A 17 3.14 -9.89 3.31
N GLY A 18 2.63 -9.32 4.41
CA GLY A 18 2.01 -7.99 4.44
C GLY A 18 0.62 -7.92 3.77
N ILE A 19 0.11 -6.71 3.54
CA ILE A 19 -1.10 -6.42 2.75
C ILE A 19 -0.70 -5.82 1.40
N LEU A 20 -1.39 -6.22 0.33
CA LEU A 20 -1.26 -5.63 -1.01
C LEU A 20 -2.56 -4.94 -1.40
N LEU A 21 -2.50 -3.64 -1.67
CA LEU A 21 -3.60 -2.81 -2.14
C LEU A 21 -3.42 -2.52 -3.62
N LYS A 22 -4.42 -2.83 -4.43
CA LYS A 22 -4.46 -2.46 -5.85
C LYS A 22 -5.20 -1.15 -6.01
N ILE A 23 -4.54 -0.14 -6.57
CA ILE A 23 -5.10 1.21 -6.73
C ILE A 23 -5.45 1.44 -8.20
N SER A 24 -6.69 1.86 -8.45
CA SER A 24 -7.19 2.26 -9.76
C SER A 24 -7.83 3.65 -9.69
N ASP A 25 -7.85 4.36 -10.82
CA ASP A 25 -8.56 5.63 -10.92
C ASP A 25 -10.08 5.43 -11.06
N ASN A 26 -10.82 6.53 -11.23
CA ASN A 26 -12.27 6.51 -11.33
C ASN A 26 -12.78 5.80 -12.59
N ASP A 27 -11.95 5.68 -13.62
CA ASP A 27 -12.27 5.06 -14.89
C ASP A 27 -11.87 3.56 -14.89
N GLY A 28 -11.42 3.05 -13.74
CA GLY A 28 -10.99 1.66 -13.56
C GLY A 28 -9.59 1.37 -14.10
N LYS A 29 -8.86 2.39 -14.56
CA LYS A 29 -7.50 2.21 -15.04
C LYS A 29 -6.56 2.03 -13.85
N HIS A 30 -5.74 0.99 -13.93
CA HIS A 30 -4.78 0.66 -12.88
C HIS A 30 -3.71 1.74 -12.74
N VAL A 31 -3.56 2.27 -11.53
CA VAL A 31 -2.62 3.35 -11.18
C VAL A 31 -1.33 2.77 -10.59
N GLY A 32 -1.44 1.70 -9.79
CA GLY A 32 -0.33 1.02 -9.16
C GLY A 32 -0.75 0.20 -7.96
N ASP A 33 0.20 -0.51 -7.36
CA ASP A 33 0.01 -1.35 -6.20
C ASP A 33 0.79 -0.80 -4.99
N LEU A 34 0.17 -0.78 -3.81
CA LEU A 34 0.80 -0.43 -2.54
C LEU A 34 0.90 -1.69 -1.67
N ARG A 35 2.11 -2.11 -1.34
CA ARG A 35 2.35 -3.20 -0.39
C ARG A 35 2.75 -2.64 0.96
N ILE A 36 2.07 -3.03 2.03
CA ILE A 36 2.40 -2.68 3.42
C ILE A 36 2.83 -3.96 4.13
N GLY A 37 4.13 -4.10 4.34
CA GLY A 37 4.73 -5.17 5.16
C GLY A 37 4.93 -4.72 6.60
N ARG A 38 5.58 -5.57 7.41
CA ARG A 38 5.83 -5.30 8.84
C ARG A 38 6.75 -4.09 9.08
N ALA A 39 7.77 -3.90 8.24
CA ALA A 39 8.80 -2.87 8.43
C ALA A 39 8.83 -1.82 7.32
N THR A 40 8.29 -2.15 6.15
CA THR A 40 8.36 -1.30 4.96
C THR A 40 7.03 -1.22 4.24
N ALA A 41 6.80 -0.08 3.60
CA ALA A 41 5.81 0.09 2.56
C ALA A 41 6.52 0.18 1.21
N GLU A 42 5.93 -0.42 0.18
CA GLU A 42 6.44 -0.41 -1.19
C GLU A 42 5.36 0.09 -2.14
N TRP A 43 5.68 1.15 -2.88
CA TRP A 43 4.83 1.67 -3.94
C TRP A 43 5.32 1.23 -5.32
N MET A 44 4.48 0.46 -6.01
CA MET A 44 4.71 -0.05 -7.36
C MET A 44 3.83 0.75 -8.33
N LYS A 45 4.41 1.77 -8.97
CA LYS A 45 3.67 2.64 -9.89
C LYS A 45 3.37 1.93 -11.22
N GLY A 46 2.11 1.90 -11.63
CA GLY A 46 1.68 1.20 -12.85
C GLY A 46 1.81 -0.32 -12.70
N ARG A 47 2.19 -1.02 -13.78
CA ARG A 47 2.31 -2.50 -13.80
C ARG A 47 3.70 -2.96 -13.38
N THR A 48 4.10 -2.66 -12.15
CA THR A 48 5.40 -3.08 -11.60
C THR A 48 5.21 -4.25 -10.62
N HIS A 49 6.19 -5.16 -10.56
CA HIS A 49 6.15 -6.34 -9.69
C HIS A 49 6.75 -6.04 -8.32
N GLU A 50 6.38 -6.84 -7.32
CA GLU A 50 6.95 -6.77 -5.97
C GLU A 50 8.49 -6.82 -5.99
N GLY A 51 9.13 -5.98 -5.18
CA GLY A 51 10.58 -5.84 -5.16
C GLY A 51 11.14 -4.73 -6.05
N ASN A 52 10.38 -4.26 -7.03
CA ASN A 52 10.80 -3.23 -7.99
C ASN A 52 10.14 -1.86 -7.76
N GLY A 53 9.38 -1.70 -6.66
CA GLY A 53 8.75 -0.46 -6.26
C GLY A 53 9.66 0.44 -5.41
N LYS A 54 9.18 1.65 -5.13
CA LYS A 54 9.82 2.54 -4.15
C LYS A 54 9.51 2.05 -2.75
N LYS A 55 10.53 1.58 -2.04
CA LYS A 55 10.44 1.11 -0.65
C LYS A 55 10.79 2.23 0.33
N ILE A 56 9.96 2.39 1.35
CA ILE A 56 10.21 3.26 2.50
C ILE A 56 9.91 2.51 3.79
N SER A 57 10.54 2.93 4.90
CA SER A 57 10.17 2.42 6.22
C SER A 57 8.76 2.87 6.59
N ILE A 58 8.07 2.09 7.42
CA ILE A 58 6.75 2.49 7.94
C ILE A 58 6.82 3.83 8.67
N SER A 59 7.88 4.08 9.46
CA SER A 59 8.08 5.36 10.13
C SER A 59 8.10 6.54 9.15
N LYS A 60 8.79 6.40 8.02
CA LYS A 60 8.86 7.44 6.99
C LYS A 60 7.54 7.61 6.24
N LEU A 61 6.77 6.53 6.08
CA LEU A 61 5.41 6.63 5.56
C LEU A 61 4.52 7.44 6.51
N ILE A 62 4.56 7.17 7.82
CA ILE A 62 3.79 7.90 8.82
C ILE A 62 4.17 9.38 8.82
N GLU A 63 5.46 9.69 8.88
CA GLU A 63 5.96 11.07 8.82
C GLU A 63 5.48 11.79 7.55
N ALA A 64 5.49 11.11 6.40
CA ALA A 64 4.99 11.69 5.15
C ALA A 64 3.48 11.95 5.19
N LEU A 65 2.70 11.12 5.87
CA LEU A 65 1.25 11.30 6.01
C LEU A 65 0.88 12.39 7.02
N GLU A 66 1.67 12.56 8.08
CA GLU A 66 1.45 13.59 9.12
C GLU A 66 1.82 15.00 8.64
N ASN A 67 2.70 15.11 7.65
CA ASN A 67 3.13 16.38 7.06
C ASN A 67 2.37 16.76 5.77
N LEU A 68 1.24 16.10 5.48
CA LEU A 68 0.30 16.47 4.41
C LEU A 68 -0.74 17.48 4.89
#